data_AF-L8LYP5-F1
#
_entry.id   AF-L8LYP5-F1
#
_cell.length_a   1.000
_cell.length_b   1.000
_cell.length_c   1.000
_cell.angle_alpha   90.00
_cell.angle_beta   90.00
_cell.angle_gamma   90.00
#
_symmetry.space_group_name_H-M   'P 1'
#
loop_
_entity.id
_entity.type
_entity.pdbx_description
1 polymer ?
#
loop_
_entity_poly.entity_id
_entity_poly.type
_entity_poly.pdbx_seq_one_letter_code
_entity_poly.pdbx_strand_id
1 'polypeptide(L)'
;MRTRRRRHNSKPGQNLDSFLDILTNTVGVLMFISLFVTLIAVEADSIVKTPLASETKKTARFFEIRENKVTYLNDQQVGEAMDTVVGNLPSCNKPDFDLDTESASYLSGMQFYKSCVQNRANRLINFRTQTEFYDVTMVDARSFTMRYDPIPNKLGENPEEFNLADSKFNQVLAELDPQKDYLAFIVRPDSFSSFRAAREQAWGQNFQVGWEPHKTEAPIVFGSGGRAIGVQ
;
A
#
# COMPACT_ATOMS: atom_id res chain seq x y z
N MET A 1 99.90 -23.86 -21.36
CA MET A 1 99.18 -24.34 -20.14
C MET A 1 97.69 -24.06 -20.32
N ARG A 2 96.83 -25.04 -20.06
CA ARG A 2 95.41 -25.07 -20.46
C ARG A 2 94.53 -24.99 -19.20
N THR A 3 93.82 -23.89 -18.98
CA THR A 3 92.92 -23.70 -17.82
C THR A 3 91.50 -24.13 -18.18
N ARG A 4 90.99 -25.15 -17.48
CA ARG A 4 89.66 -25.76 -17.65
C ARG A 4 88.55 -24.85 -17.07
N ARG A 5 87.54 -24.50 -17.87
CA ARG A 5 86.23 -24.02 -17.39
C ARG A 5 85.49 -25.17 -16.69
N ARG A 6 85.16 -24.99 -15.40
CA ARG A 6 84.23 -25.87 -14.67
C ARG A 6 82.80 -25.62 -15.17
N ARG A 7 82.15 -26.63 -15.73
CA ARG A 7 80.70 -26.66 -15.93
C ARG A 7 80.03 -26.79 -14.55
N HIS A 8 79.24 -25.80 -14.18
CA HIS A 8 78.34 -25.88 -13.04
C HIS A 8 77.18 -26.81 -13.41
N ASN A 9 77.07 -27.96 -12.74
CA ASN A 9 75.95 -28.89 -12.91
C ASN A 9 74.73 -28.34 -12.17
N SER A 10 73.81 -27.72 -12.88
CA SER A 10 72.47 -27.38 -12.36
C SER A 10 71.65 -28.67 -12.28
N LYS A 11 71.45 -29.20 -11.07
CA LYS A 11 70.44 -30.26 -10.86
C LYS A 11 69.05 -29.63 -11.05
N PRO A 12 68.12 -30.23 -11.81
CA PRO A 12 66.74 -29.75 -11.84
C PRO A 12 66.08 -30.13 -10.52
N GLY A 13 66.09 -29.22 -9.55
CA GLY A 13 65.20 -29.31 -8.40
C GLY A 13 63.78 -29.13 -8.93
N GLN A 14 62.94 -30.16 -8.82
CA GLN A 14 61.52 -30.05 -9.16
C GLN A 14 60.92 -28.86 -8.43
N ASN A 15 60.23 -28.02 -9.19
CA ASN A 15 59.69 -26.72 -8.81
C ASN A 15 58.42 -26.87 -7.95
N LEU A 16 58.49 -27.70 -6.91
CA LEU A 16 57.40 -28.02 -6.00
C LEU A 16 56.89 -26.75 -5.29
N ASP A 17 57.77 -25.77 -5.08
CA ASP A 17 57.43 -24.47 -4.48
C ASP A 17 56.46 -23.69 -5.37
N SER A 18 56.75 -23.60 -6.68
CA SER A 18 55.84 -22.97 -7.64
C SER A 18 54.51 -23.70 -7.80
N PHE A 19 54.49 -25.03 -7.63
CA PHE A 19 53.24 -25.80 -7.62
C PHE A 19 52.43 -25.53 -6.35
N LEU A 20 53.07 -25.47 -5.19
CA LEU A 20 52.44 -25.11 -3.92
C LEU A 20 51.93 -23.67 -3.93
N ASP A 21 52.62 -22.73 -4.56
CA ASP A 21 52.15 -21.34 -4.72
C ASP A 21 50.87 -21.25 -5.55
N ILE A 22 50.82 -21.97 -6.68
CA ILE A 22 49.62 -22.04 -7.52
C ILE A 22 48.47 -22.72 -6.76
N LEU A 23 48.74 -23.80 -6.04
CA LEU A 23 47.74 -24.48 -5.22
C LEU A 23 47.21 -23.60 -4.08
N THR A 24 48.09 -22.88 -3.38
CA THR A 24 47.68 -22.05 -2.23
C THR A 24 46.90 -20.83 -2.69
N ASN A 25 47.30 -20.21 -3.81
CA ASN A 25 46.56 -19.10 -4.41
C ASN A 25 45.17 -19.53 -4.90
N THR A 26 45.08 -20.68 -5.58
CA THR A 26 43.79 -21.21 -6.05
C THR A 26 42.87 -21.62 -4.90
N VAL A 27 43.39 -22.27 -3.85
CA VAL A 27 42.62 -22.61 -2.65
C VAL A 27 42.17 -21.34 -1.92
N GLY A 28 43.02 -20.32 -1.82
CA GLY A 28 42.68 -19.05 -1.20
C GLY A 28 41.54 -18.32 -1.93
N VAL A 29 41.59 -18.26 -3.27
CA VAL A 29 40.51 -17.68 -4.08
C VAL A 29 39.21 -18.48 -3.94
N LEU A 30 39.27 -19.81 -3.94
CA LEU A 30 38.10 -20.66 -3.74
C LEU A 30 37.48 -20.49 -2.35
N MET A 31 38.30 -20.33 -1.30
CA MET A 31 37.83 -20.02 0.04
C MET A 31 37.16 -18.65 0.10
N PHE A 32 37.73 -17.62 -0.54
CA PHE A 32 37.12 -16.29 -0.58
C PHE A 32 35.77 -16.30 -1.31
N ILE A 33 35.68 -16.99 -2.45
CA ILE A 33 34.44 -17.11 -3.21
C ILE A 33 33.37 -17.85 -2.40
N SER A 34 33.72 -18.95 -1.73
CA SER A 34 32.74 -19.72 -0.95
C SER A 34 32.24 -18.95 0.27
N LEU A 35 33.11 -18.20 0.95
CA LEU A 35 32.72 -17.34 2.07
C LEU A 35 31.81 -16.19 1.61
N PHE A 36 32.10 -15.61 0.45
CA PHE A 36 31.27 -14.54 -0.12
C PHE A 36 29.91 -15.06 -0.62
N VAL A 37 29.89 -16.23 -1.29
CA VAL A 37 28.66 -16.88 -1.74
C VAL A 37 27.79 -17.31 -0.55
N THR A 38 28.39 -17.80 0.54
CA THR A 38 27.63 -18.15 1.75
C THR A 38 27.07 -16.92 2.46
N LEU A 39 27.79 -15.80 2.52
CA LEU A 39 27.27 -14.52 3.02
C LEU A 39 26.07 -14.03 2.19
N ILE A 40 26.19 -14.02 0.86
CA ILE A 40 25.09 -13.64 -0.03
C ILE A 40 23.91 -14.61 0.10
N ALA A 41 24.17 -15.91 0.23
CA ALA A 41 23.13 -16.93 0.39
C ALA A 41 22.37 -16.78 1.71
N VAL A 42 23.05 -16.41 2.80
CA VAL A 42 22.40 -16.13 4.10
C VAL A 42 21.51 -14.87 4.02
N GLU A 43 21.88 -13.86 3.22
CA GLU A 43 20.99 -12.74 2.93
C GLU A 43 19.82 -13.12 1.99
N ALA A 44 19.98 -14.17 1.18
CA ALA A 44 18.98 -14.62 0.21
C ALA A 44 17.86 -15.50 0.80
N ASP A 45 17.92 -15.86 2.09
CA ASP A 45 16.89 -16.63 2.76
C ASP A 45 15.77 -15.76 3.36
N SER A 46 14.94 -15.26 2.45
CA SER A 46 13.59 -15.78 2.39
C SER A 46 13.13 -15.68 0.95
N ILE A 47 13.00 -16.82 0.26
CA ILE A 47 12.12 -16.88 -0.91
C ILE A 47 10.72 -16.61 -0.33
N VAL A 48 10.35 -15.34 -0.24
CA VAL A 48 8.98 -14.91 -0.01
C VAL A 48 8.24 -15.45 -1.21
N LYS A 49 7.63 -16.63 -1.06
CA LYS A 49 6.63 -17.12 -1.99
C LYS A 49 5.63 -15.97 -2.08
N THR A 50 5.63 -15.25 -3.19
CA THR A 50 4.61 -14.24 -3.45
C THR A 50 3.30 -15.01 -3.37
N PRO A 51 2.46 -14.74 -2.36
CA PRO A 51 1.22 -15.47 -2.25
C PRO A 51 0.43 -15.20 -3.53
N LEU A 52 -0.24 -16.22 -4.05
CA LEU A 52 -0.97 -16.12 -5.31
C LEU A 52 -2.11 -15.11 -5.12
N ALA A 53 -1.86 -13.85 -5.46
CA ALA A 53 -2.87 -12.81 -5.42
C ALA A 53 -3.93 -13.14 -6.46
N SER A 54 -5.13 -13.46 -6.00
CA SER A 54 -6.27 -13.75 -6.86
C SER A 54 -7.16 -12.52 -6.97
N GLU A 55 -7.71 -12.27 -8.15
CA GLU A 55 -8.76 -11.27 -8.29
C GLU A 55 -10.06 -11.77 -7.64
N THR A 56 -10.74 -10.89 -6.91
CA THR A 56 -12.03 -11.19 -6.27
C THR A 56 -13.08 -10.19 -6.73
N LYS A 57 -14.33 -10.66 -6.85
CA LYS A 57 -15.49 -9.79 -7.12
C LYS A 57 -16.11 -9.21 -5.83
N LYS A 58 -15.57 -9.59 -4.67
CA LYS A 58 -16.03 -9.10 -3.36
C LYS A 58 -15.67 -7.62 -3.18
N THR A 59 -16.45 -6.95 -2.35
CA THR A 59 -16.20 -5.56 -1.96
C THR A 59 -15.07 -5.49 -0.94
N ALA A 60 -14.09 -4.63 -1.20
CA ALA A 60 -12.97 -4.41 -0.29
C ALA A 60 -13.43 -3.62 0.94
N ARG A 61 -13.02 -4.06 2.14
CA ARG A 61 -13.20 -3.33 3.39
C ARG A 61 -11.83 -2.99 3.95
N PHE A 62 -11.51 -1.70 3.97
CA PHE A 62 -10.15 -1.26 4.21
C PHE A 62 -9.84 -1.07 5.69
N PHE A 63 -8.70 -1.63 6.09
CA PHE A 63 -8.12 -1.46 7.41
C PHE A 63 -6.70 -0.94 7.26
N GLU A 64 -6.28 -0.03 8.12
CA GLU A 64 -4.87 0.31 8.27
C GLU A 64 -4.32 -0.42 9.49
N ILE A 65 -3.06 -0.86 9.39
CA ILE A 65 -2.30 -1.30 10.55
C ILE A 65 -1.04 -0.46 10.65
N ARG A 66 -0.98 0.35 11.69
CA ARG A 66 0.08 1.32 11.99
C ARG A 66 0.33 1.31 13.49
N GLU A 67 1.59 1.42 13.90
CA GLU A 67 1.97 1.39 15.32
C GLU A 67 1.41 0.15 16.03
N ASN A 68 1.37 -0.99 15.32
CA ASN A 68 0.79 -2.25 15.80
C ASN A 68 -0.69 -2.17 16.20
N LYS A 69 -1.44 -1.21 15.66
CA LYS A 69 -2.86 -1.03 15.92
C LYS A 69 -3.67 -1.12 14.63
N VAL A 70 -4.76 -1.90 14.66
CA VAL A 70 -5.72 -2.02 13.57
C VAL A 70 -6.79 -0.94 13.67
N THR A 71 -7.02 -0.22 12.58
CA THR A 71 -8.07 0.80 12.46
C THR A 71 -8.90 0.55 11.22
N TYR A 72 -10.22 0.64 11.35
CA TYR A 72 -11.13 0.54 10.21
C TYR A 72 -11.28 1.90 9.53
N LEU A 73 -11.08 1.96 8.21
CA LEU A 73 -11.19 3.23 7.48
C LEU A 73 -12.65 3.65 7.29
N ASN A 74 -13.57 2.68 7.22
CA ASN A 74 -14.99 2.87 6.95
C ASN A 74 -15.27 3.69 5.68
N ASP A 75 -14.74 3.21 4.56
CA ASP A 75 -14.93 3.81 3.23
C ASP A 75 -16.40 3.83 2.78
N GLN A 76 -17.23 2.91 3.30
CA GLN A 76 -18.67 2.92 3.06
C GLN A 76 -19.34 4.16 3.66
N GLN A 77 -19.06 4.47 4.93
CA GLN A 77 -19.61 5.67 5.58
C GLN A 77 -19.21 6.95 4.82
N VAL A 78 -17.97 6.99 4.29
CA VAL A 78 -17.50 8.10 3.46
C VAL A 78 -18.28 8.17 2.14
N GLY A 79 -18.51 7.02 1.49
CA GLY A 79 -19.31 6.91 0.28
C GLY A 79 -20.74 7.41 0.48
N GLU A 80 -21.42 6.96 1.53
CA GLU A 80 -22.78 7.38 1.88
C GLU A 80 -22.87 8.90 2.17
N ALA A 81 -21.86 9.45 2.88
CA ALA A 81 -21.75 10.88 3.12
C ALA A 81 -21.56 11.66 1.80
N MET A 82 -20.78 11.13 0.87
CA MET A 82 -20.59 11.71 -0.46
C MET A 82 -21.87 11.67 -1.28
N ASP A 83 -22.57 10.53 -1.33
CA ASP A 83 -23.82 10.36 -2.05
C ASP A 83 -24.88 11.35 -1.56
N THR A 84 -24.91 11.61 -0.26
CA THR A 84 -25.76 12.64 0.33
C THR A 84 -25.42 14.03 -0.20
N VAL A 85 -24.14 14.38 -0.30
CA VAL A 85 -23.71 15.68 -0.84
C VAL A 85 -24.04 15.79 -2.31
N VAL A 86 -23.77 14.75 -3.11
CA VAL A 86 -24.05 14.69 -4.54
C VAL A 86 -25.55 14.78 -4.82
N GLY A 87 -26.37 14.05 -4.06
CA GLY A 87 -27.83 14.05 -4.17
C GLY A 87 -28.45 15.41 -3.84
N ASN A 88 -27.79 16.22 -3.00
CA ASN A 88 -28.25 17.56 -2.59
C ASN A 88 -27.63 18.70 -3.43
N LEU A 89 -26.95 18.40 -4.54
CA LEU A 89 -26.41 19.44 -5.43
C LEU A 89 -27.53 20.12 -6.25
N PRO A 90 -27.46 21.44 -6.44
CA PRO A 90 -28.44 22.16 -7.25
C PRO A 90 -28.33 21.76 -8.73
N SER A 91 -29.47 21.66 -9.42
CA SER A 91 -29.50 21.56 -10.88
C SER A 91 -29.17 22.91 -11.51
N CYS A 92 -28.04 22.97 -12.22
CA CYS A 92 -27.62 24.19 -12.91
C CYS A 92 -28.05 24.11 -14.37
N ASN A 93 -29.24 24.63 -14.65
CA ASN A 93 -29.79 24.66 -16.00
C ASN A 93 -29.11 25.78 -16.80
N LYS A 94 -28.47 25.43 -17.92
CA LYS A 94 -27.88 26.39 -18.83
C LYS A 94 -29.01 27.03 -19.67
N PRO A 95 -29.10 28.37 -19.77
CA PRO A 95 -30.07 29.00 -20.66
C PRO A 95 -29.73 28.68 -22.13
N ASP A 96 -30.76 28.47 -22.93
CA ASP A 96 -30.61 28.35 -24.37
C ASP A 96 -30.59 29.74 -25.02
N PHE A 97 -29.91 29.86 -26.15
CA PHE A 97 -29.90 31.09 -26.93
C PHE A 97 -30.87 30.95 -28.10
N ASP A 98 -31.97 31.70 -28.06
CA ASP A 98 -32.92 31.83 -29.17
C ASP A 98 -32.85 33.25 -29.76
N LEU A 99 -33.10 33.38 -31.06
CA LEU A 99 -33.14 34.65 -31.79
C LEU A 99 -34.19 35.62 -31.23
N ASP A 100 -35.25 35.08 -30.63
CA ASP A 100 -36.32 35.83 -29.97
C ASP A 100 -36.02 36.15 -28.49
N THR A 101 -34.91 35.63 -27.94
CA THR A 101 -34.53 35.89 -26.54
C THR A 101 -33.90 37.27 -26.42
N GLU A 102 -34.45 38.11 -25.55
CA GLU A 102 -33.80 39.38 -25.21
C GLU A 102 -32.38 39.13 -24.69
N SER A 103 -31.40 39.80 -25.29
CA SER A 103 -29.98 39.63 -24.97
C SER A 103 -29.70 39.83 -23.46
N ALA A 104 -30.40 40.75 -22.81
CA ALA A 104 -30.30 40.97 -21.37
C ALA A 104 -30.77 39.76 -20.54
N SER A 105 -31.85 39.10 -20.94
CA SER A 105 -32.38 37.91 -20.26
C SER A 105 -31.40 36.73 -20.37
N TYR A 106 -30.88 36.46 -21.57
CA TYR A 106 -29.86 35.43 -21.79
C TYR A 106 -28.59 35.69 -20.95
N LEU A 107 -28.10 36.93 -20.93
CA LEU A 107 -26.93 37.30 -20.13
C LEU A 107 -27.16 37.09 -18.63
N SER A 108 -28.34 37.46 -18.11
CA SER A 108 -28.69 37.23 -16.71
C SER A 108 -28.77 35.74 -16.36
N GLY A 109 -29.41 34.93 -17.22
CA GLY A 109 -29.47 33.48 -17.07
C GLY A 109 -28.09 32.84 -17.09
N MET A 110 -27.18 33.34 -17.95
CA MET A 110 -25.80 32.87 -18.01
C MET A 110 -25.03 33.20 -16.73
N GLN A 111 -25.31 34.34 -16.09
CA GLN A 111 -24.72 34.69 -14.81
C GLN A 111 -25.21 33.76 -13.69
N PHE A 112 -26.52 33.51 -13.59
CA PHE A 112 -27.07 32.55 -12.63
C PHE A 112 -26.52 31.14 -12.83
N TYR A 113 -26.44 30.67 -14.08
CA TYR A 113 -25.84 29.38 -14.43
C TYR A 113 -24.39 29.29 -13.94
N LYS A 114 -23.56 30.30 -14.22
CA LYS A 114 -22.16 30.34 -13.75
C LYS A 114 -22.07 30.30 -12.23
N SER A 115 -22.85 31.11 -11.53
CA SER A 115 -22.89 31.11 -10.07
C SER A 115 -23.35 29.77 -9.49
N CYS A 116 -24.35 29.13 -10.10
CA CYS A 116 -24.80 27.80 -9.71
C CYS A 116 -23.70 26.76 -9.87
N VAL A 117 -23.05 26.70 -11.04
CA VAL A 117 -21.95 25.77 -11.32
C VAL A 117 -20.80 25.98 -10.35
N GLN A 118 -20.45 27.24 -10.04
CA GLN A 118 -19.43 27.56 -9.06
C GLN A 118 -19.81 27.07 -7.66
N ASN A 119 -21.05 27.30 -7.22
CA ASN A 119 -21.54 26.83 -5.93
C ASN A 119 -21.54 25.30 -5.85
N ARG A 120 -21.92 24.61 -6.93
CA ARG A 120 -21.87 23.15 -7.05
C ARG A 120 -20.44 22.64 -6.94
N ALA A 121 -19.49 23.25 -7.66
CA ALA A 121 -18.07 22.90 -7.58
C ALA A 121 -17.50 23.13 -6.17
N ASN A 122 -17.82 24.27 -5.55
CA ASN A 122 -17.37 24.59 -4.20
C ASN A 122 -17.89 23.58 -3.16
N ARG A 123 -19.14 23.10 -3.28
CA ARG A 123 -19.67 22.06 -2.37
C ARG A 123 -18.91 20.75 -2.47
N LEU A 124 -18.51 20.35 -3.68
CA LEU A 124 -17.72 19.14 -3.91
C LEU A 124 -16.29 19.31 -3.40
N ILE A 125 -15.59 20.36 -3.84
CA ILE A 125 -14.17 20.58 -3.49
C ILE A 125 -13.97 20.74 -1.97
N ASN A 126 -14.93 21.33 -1.27
CA ASN A 126 -14.87 21.50 0.18
C ASN A 126 -15.50 20.34 0.96
N PHE A 127 -15.79 19.21 0.30
CA PHE A 127 -16.28 18.02 0.99
C PHE A 127 -15.29 17.57 2.07
N ARG A 128 -15.83 17.41 3.27
CA ARG A 128 -15.13 16.84 4.41
C ARG A 128 -16.10 16.00 5.23
N THR A 129 -15.62 14.87 5.73
CA THR A 129 -16.35 14.02 6.67
C THR A 129 -15.35 13.40 7.66
N GLN A 130 -15.86 12.65 8.63
CA GLN A 130 -15.05 11.92 9.61
C GLN A 130 -15.58 10.50 9.75
N THR A 131 -14.66 9.57 9.89
CA THR A 131 -14.95 8.23 10.42
C THR A 131 -14.49 8.16 11.86
N GLU A 132 -14.55 7.00 12.49
CA GLU A 132 -14.13 6.86 13.89
C GLU A 132 -12.66 7.20 14.13
N PHE A 133 -11.81 6.92 13.13
CA PHE A 133 -10.35 7.05 13.23
C PHE A 133 -9.74 8.09 12.27
N TYR A 134 -10.49 8.60 11.29
CA TYR A 134 -9.95 9.44 10.22
C TYR A 134 -10.76 10.71 9.97
N ASP A 135 -10.06 11.81 9.75
CA ASP A 135 -10.52 12.96 9.01
C ASP A 135 -10.43 12.66 7.51
N VAL A 136 -11.52 12.84 6.78
CA VAL A 136 -11.58 12.53 5.35
C VAL A 136 -11.88 13.80 4.58
N THR A 137 -11.01 14.13 3.64
CA THR A 137 -11.12 15.34 2.81
C THR A 137 -11.01 15.00 1.33
N MET A 138 -11.74 15.73 0.50
CA MET A 138 -11.55 15.64 -0.95
C MET A 138 -10.31 16.40 -1.37
N VAL A 139 -9.44 15.75 -2.13
CA VAL A 139 -8.21 16.35 -2.70
C VAL A 139 -8.29 16.54 -4.21
N ASP A 140 -9.15 15.80 -4.92
CA ASP A 140 -9.46 16.04 -6.32
C ASP A 140 -10.93 15.70 -6.62
N ALA A 141 -11.71 16.73 -6.96
CA ALA A 141 -13.13 16.58 -7.29
C ALA A 141 -13.41 15.92 -8.65
N ARG A 142 -12.45 15.93 -9.58
CA ARG A 142 -12.63 15.33 -10.92
C ARG A 142 -12.57 13.82 -10.86
N SER A 143 -11.70 13.30 -10.01
CA SER A 143 -11.47 11.87 -9.79
C SER A 143 -12.08 11.38 -8.48
N PHE A 144 -12.90 12.20 -7.80
CA PHE A 144 -13.45 11.94 -6.46
C PHE A 144 -12.41 11.38 -5.48
N THR A 145 -11.21 11.97 -5.51
CA THR A 145 -10.10 11.50 -4.70
C THR A 145 -10.23 12.00 -3.27
N MET A 146 -10.29 11.07 -2.33
CA MET A 146 -10.38 11.26 -0.89
C MET A 146 -9.05 10.95 -0.22
N ARG A 147 -8.64 11.82 0.70
CA ARG A 147 -7.51 11.60 1.60
C ARG A 147 -8.01 11.33 3.00
N TYR A 148 -7.45 10.30 3.62
CA TYR A 148 -7.72 9.86 4.98
C TYR A 148 -6.53 10.26 5.85
N ASP A 149 -6.76 11.22 6.74
CA ASP A 149 -5.79 11.72 7.70
C ASP A 149 -6.17 11.19 9.09
N PRO A 150 -5.28 10.44 9.78
CA PRO A 150 -5.61 9.86 11.08
C PRO A 150 -5.86 10.93 12.16
N ILE A 151 -6.85 10.68 13.02
CA ILE A 151 -7.19 11.57 14.13
C ILE A 151 -6.22 11.31 15.31
N PRO A 152 -5.41 12.29 15.78
CA PRO A 152 -4.30 12.07 16.71
C PRO A 152 -4.62 11.37 18.05
N ASN A 153 -5.88 11.36 18.50
CA ASN A 153 -6.32 10.77 19.77
C ASN A 153 -7.26 9.57 19.59
N LYS A 154 -7.47 9.10 18.36
CA LYS A 154 -8.28 7.93 18.05
C LYS A 154 -7.36 6.82 17.61
N LEU A 155 -7.01 5.97 18.58
CA LEU A 155 -6.11 4.84 18.37
C LEU A 155 -6.92 3.58 18.09
N GLY A 156 -6.40 2.77 17.17
CA GLY A 156 -6.92 1.43 16.94
C GLY A 156 -6.55 0.46 18.05
N GLU A 157 -6.85 -0.81 17.78
CA GLU A 157 -6.65 -1.91 18.72
C GLU A 157 -5.35 -2.67 18.40
N ASN A 158 -4.55 -2.95 19.42
CA ASN A 158 -3.40 -3.84 19.30
C ASN A 158 -3.84 -5.32 19.36
N PRO A 159 -2.95 -6.30 19.13
CA PRO A 159 -3.32 -7.71 19.16
C PRO A 159 -3.90 -8.22 20.47
N GLU A 160 -3.51 -7.67 21.62
CA GLU A 160 -4.09 -8.05 22.91
C GLU A 160 -5.52 -7.53 23.04
N GLU A 161 -5.77 -6.31 22.54
CA GLU A 161 -7.07 -5.64 22.55
C GLU A 161 -8.06 -6.29 21.56
N PHE A 162 -7.67 -6.49 20.29
CA PHE A 162 -8.62 -6.98 19.27
C PHE A 162 -8.96 -8.48 19.39
N ASN A 163 -8.20 -9.24 20.17
CA ASN A 163 -8.48 -10.63 20.50
C ASN A 163 -9.59 -10.78 21.56
N LEU A 164 -9.97 -9.68 22.24
CA LEU A 164 -11.10 -9.69 23.17
C LEU A 164 -12.42 -9.80 22.40
N ALA A 165 -13.40 -10.50 22.99
CA ALA A 165 -14.67 -10.82 22.33
C ALA A 165 -15.49 -9.56 21.97
N ASP A 166 -15.35 -8.48 22.75
CA ASP A 166 -16.06 -7.22 22.61
C ASP A 166 -15.25 -6.14 21.88
N SER A 167 -14.12 -6.50 21.26
CA SER A 167 -13.25 -5.56 20.55
C SER A 167 -13.96 -4.85 19.39
N LYS A 168 -13.52 -3.64 19.08
CA LYS A 168 -14.01 -2.85 17.95
C LYS A 168 -13.80 -3.59 16.64
N PHE A 169 -12.65 -4.25 16.48
CA PHE A 169 -12.36 -5.07 15.31
C PHE A 169 -13.40 -6.19 15.15
N ASN A 170 -13.73 -6.92 16.22
CA ASN A 170 -14.76 -7.95 16.18
C ASN A 170 -16.16 -7.39 15.90
N GLN A 171 -16.49 -6.22 16.45
CA GLN A 171 -17.75 -5.52 16.14
C GLN A 171 -17.85 -5.20 14.64
N VAL A 172 -16.78 -4.66 14.05
CA VAL A 172 -16.73 -4.39 12.61
C VAL A 172 -16.87 -5.68 11.81
N LEU A 173 -16.14 -6.75 12.16
CA LEU A 173 -16.24 -8.03 11.45
C LEU A 173 -17.66 -8.64 11.51
N ALA A 174 -18.36 -8.46 12.63
CA ALA A 174 -19.73 -8.94 12.79
C ALA A 174 -20.76 -8.19 11.91
N GLU A 175 -20.44 -6.97 11.48
CA GLU A 175 -21.27 -6.17 10.56
C GLU A 175 -21.02 -6.51 9.08
N LEU A 176 -19.91 -7.19 8.77
CA LEU A 176 -19.50 -7.53 7.41
C LEU A 176 -19.97 -8.94 7.00
N ASP A 177 -20.15 -9.16 5.70
CA ASP A 177 -20.57 -10.45 5.14
C ASP A 177 -19.38 -11.14 4.45
N PRO A 178 -18.84 -12.25 4.98
CA PRO A 178 -17.68 -12.94 4.39
C PRO A 178 -17.89 -13.42 2.95
N GLN A 179 -19.14 -13.54 2.47
CA GLN A 179 -19.45 -13.91 1.08
C GLN A 179 -19.42 -12.72 0.13
N LYS A 180 -19.69 -11.51 0.62
CA LYS A 180 -19.74 -10.28 -0.19
C LYS A 180 -18.52 -9.38 0.01
N ASP A 181 -17.93 -9.41 1.19
CA ASP A 181 -16.85 -8.55 1.62
C ASP A 181 -15.55 -9.34 1.78
N TYR A 182 -14.43 -8.69 1.51
CA TYR A 182 -13.11 -9.15 1.87
C TYR A 182 -12.35 -8.05 2.60
N LEU A 183 -11.41 -8.42 3.45
CA LEU A 183 -10.65 -7.46 4.24
C LEU A 183 -9.37 -7.08 3.48
N ALA A 184 -9.15 -5.78 3.31
CA ALA A 184 -8.02 -5.21 2.60
C ALA A 184 -7.15 -4.43 3.60
N PHE A 185 -5.98 -4.97 3.94
CA PHE A 185 -5.09 -4.36 4.93
C PHE A 185 -4.01 -3.51 4.28
N ILE A 186 -3.93 -2.24 4.69
CA ILE A 186 -2.86 -1.30 4.38
C ILE A 186 -1.86 -1.37 5.53
N VAL A 187 -0.73 -2.03 5.32
CA VAL A 187 0.20 -2.41 6.40
C VAL A 187 1.43 -1.50 6.40
N ARG A 188 1.65 -0.76 7.49
CA ARG A 188 2.87 0.02 7.70
C ARG A 188 4.06 -0.89 8.07
N PRO A 189 5.32 -0.46 7.85
CA PRO A 189 6.48 -1.34 8.01
C PRO A 189 6.70 -1.87 9.43
N ASP A 190 6.16 -1.18 10.44
CA ASP A 190 6.27 -1.49 11.86
C ASP A 190 5.22 -2.50 12.37
N SER A 191 4.30 -2.94 11.49
CA SER A 191 3.01 -3.50 11.91
C SER A 191 2.73 -4.93 11.39
N PHE A 192 3.74 -5.64 10.87
CA PHE A 192 3.58 -6.99 10.31
C PHE A 192 3.15 -8.06 11.33
N SER A 193 3.56 -7.95 12.59
CA SER A 193 3.12 -8.87 13.66
C SER A 193 1.62 -8.75 13.90
N SER A 194 1.13 -7.52 14.05
CA SER A 194 -0.28 -7.22 14.27
C SER A 194 -1.14 -7.58 13.05
N PHE A 195 -0.62 -7.35 11.84
CA PHE A 195 -1.25 -7.84 10.61
C PHE A 195 -1.44 -9.36 10.59
N ARG A 196 -0.41 -10.14 10.97
CA ARG A 196 -0.53 -11.60 10.99
C ARG A 196 -1.64 -12.07 11.93
N ALA A 197 -1.73 -11.48 13.12
CA ALA A 197 -2.78 -11.79 14.10
C ALA A 197 -4.18 -11.41 13.58
N ALA A 198 -4.35 -10.18 13.06
CA ALA A 198 -5.63 -9.74 12.50
C ALA A 198 -6.08 -10.62 11.32
N ARG A 199 -5.13 -11.04 10.45
CA ARG A 199 -5.40 -11.94 9.33
C ARG A 199 -5.83 -13.33 9.79
N GLU A 200 -5.15 -13.89 10.79
CA GLU A 200 -5.50 -15.21 11.32
C GLU A 200 -6.92 -15.23 11.88
N GLN A 201 -7.31 -14.17 12.61
CA GLN A 201 -8.66 -13.99 13.13
C GLN A 201 -9.70 -13.83 12.01
N ALA A 202 -9.38 -13.06 10.97
CA ALA A 202 -10.25 -12.89 9.79
C ALA A 202 -10.49 -14.21 9.04
N TRP A 203 -9.44 -15.02 8.86
CA TRP A 203 -9.56 -16.35 8.26
C TRP A 203 -10.41 -17.29 9.13
N GLY A 204 -10.28 -17.21 10.45
CA GLY A 204 -11.15 -17.94 11.39
C GLY A 204 -12.64 -17.63 11.22
N GLN A 205 -12.96 -16.46 10.66
CA GLN A 205 -14.33 -16.02 10.34
C GLN A 205 -14.70 -16.16 8.85
N ASN A 206 -13.88 -16.88 8.07
CA ASN A 206 -14.07 -17.14 6.63
C ASN A 206 -13.94 -15.91 5.70
N PHE A 207 -13.34 -14.81 6.17
CA PHE A 207 -13.03 -13.70 5.28
C PHE A 207 -11.85 -14.02 4.37
N GLN A 208 -11.93 -13.57 3.11
CA GLN A 208 -10.74 -13.44 2.27
C GLN A 208 -9.94 -12.22 2.71
N VAL A 209 -8.62 -12.29 2.60
CA VAL A 209 -7.74 -11.21 3.05
C VAL A 209 -6.77 -10.82 1.94
N GLY A 210 -6.74 -9.53 1.62
CA GLY A 210 -5.70 -8.91 0.81
C GLY A 210 -4.86 -7.98 1.67
N TRP A 211 -3.60 -7.75 1.29
CA TRP A 211 -2.78 -6.73 1.95
C TRP A 211 -1.83 -6.04 0.98
N GLU A 212 -1.46 -4.81 1.30
CA GLU A 212 -0.42 -4.06 0.62
C GLU A 212 0.49 -3.34 1.64
N PRO A 213 1.81 -3.35 1.43
CA PRO A 213 2.71 -2.54 2.24
C PRO A 213 2.54 -1.05 1.89
N HIS A 214 2.53 -0.18 2.90
CA HIS A 214 2.42 1.26 2.72
C HIS A 214 3.51 1.99 3.50
N LYS A 215 4.04 3.09 2.94
CA LYS A 215 5.17 3.82 3.54
C LYS A 215 4.75 4.54 4.81
N THR A 216 5.54 4.56 5.88
CA THR A 216 5.16 5.10 7.21
C THR A 216 4.37 6.41 7.19
N GLU A 217 4.86 7.44 6.50
CA GLU A 217 4.27 8.79 6.50
C GLU A 217 3.34 9.08 5.31
N ALA A 218 3.15 8.11 4.40
CA ALA A 218 2.32 8.36 3.22
C ALA A 218 0.83 8.44 3.62
N PRO A 219 0.08 9.48 3.22
CA PRO A 219 -1.35 9.52 3.46
C PRO A 219 -2.05 8.36 2.73
N ILE A 220 -3.20 7.95 3.24
CA ILE A 220 -4.06 7.00 2.52
C ILE A 220 -4.98 7.81 1.62
N VAL A 221 -4.96 7.48 0.33
CA VAL A 221 -5.71 8.20 -0.70
C VAL A 221 -6.46 7.20 -1.57
N PHE A 222 -7.75 7.45 -1.82
CA PHE A 222 -8.65 6.64 -2.65
C PHE A 222 -9.32 7.52 -3.70
N GLY A 223 -9.43 7.07 -4.95
CA GLY A 223 -10.13 7.79 -6.03
C GLY A 223 -11.20 6.95 -6.72
N SER A 224 -11.93 7.54 -7.65
CA SER A 224 -13.11 6.98 -8.34
C SER A 224 -12.85 5.70 -9.15
N GLY A 225 -11.57 5.35 -9.38
CA GLY A 225 -11.20 4.07 -10.01
C GLY A 225 -11.29 2.87 -9.07
N GLY A 226 -11.56 3.09 -7.78
CA GLY A 226 -11.44 2.07 -6.74
C GLY A 226 -9.98 1.67 -6.51
N ARG A 227 -9.70 1.09 -5.34
CA ARG A 227 -8.49 0.29 -5.13
C ARG A 227 -8.93 -1.15 -4.98
N ALA A 228 -8.26 -2.05 -5.70
CA ALA A 228 -8.38 -3.48 -5.49
C ALA A 228 -7.06 -3.96 -4.92
N ILE A 229 -7.10 -4.60 -3.75
CA ILE A 229 -5.96 -5.31 -3.19
C ILE A 229 -6.23 -6.80 -3.47
N GLY A 230 -5.30 -7.47 -4.16
CA GLY A 230 -5.44 -8.89 -4.46
C GLY A 230 -5.59 -9.72 -3.19
N VAL A 231 -6.50 -10.70 -3.21
CA VAL A 231 -6.78 -11.57 -2.06
C VAL A 231 -5.92 -12.82 -2.08
N GLN A 232 -5.65 -13.36 -0.88
CA GLN A 232 -4.83 -14.53 -0.62
C GLN A 232 -5.59 -15.54 0.23
#